data_AF-A0A6J8DHC9-F1
#
_entry.id   AF-A0A6J8DHC9-F1
#
_cell.length_a   1.000
_cell.length_b   1.000
_cell.length_c   1.000
_cell.angle_alpha   90.00
_cell.angle_beta   90.00
_cell.angle_gamma   90.00
#
_symmetry.space_group_name_H-M   'P 1'
#
loop_
_entity.id
_entity.type
_entity.pdbx_description
1 polymer ?
#
loop_
_entity_poly.entity_id
_entity_poly.type
_entity_poly.pdbx_seq_one_letter_code
_entity_poly.pdbx_strand_id
1 'polypeptide(L)'
;MQWVLAIPESWNRSTMRKLFSTSFKEAGIDDLIIESEPKVAALFCRYVLLREDAFHPGTKYVLLDFEGDNVDVIVRQVQQDNTLRELLKTNGEAWRSTHVKEAFEQTTIKLVGKPSYLHFCEQNPADVADMYREFRLKKKIFSGKGNTISIKIPYSLHETFKKDTGNTVHWVLGQSALSGQMKWVGDKLRISSNLFASFFDKATAILIGYLQKLLKEPEVVGSTMIVMVGEFSESRFIQRKVQEQFPNMHVLSPEEPTLSVLKGAVILGHLH
;
A
#
# COMPACT_ATOMS: atom_id res chain seq x y z
N MET A 1 23.96 -9.95 20.65
CA MET A 1 23.30 -9.52 19.39
C MET A 1 21.91 -9.09 19.78
N GLN A 2 21.56 -7.82 19.56
CA GLN A 2 20.27 -7.28 19.95
C GLN A 2 19.22 -7.62 18.89
N TRP A 3 18.13 -8.26 19.30
CA TRP A 3 17.00 -8.56 18.42
C TRP A 3 15.91 -7.52 18.58
N VAL A 4 15.23 -7.21 17.47
CA VAL A 4 14.07 -6.33 17.46
C VAL A 4 12.91 -7.07 16.79
N LEU A 5 11.80 -7.20 17.52
CA LEU A 5 10.53 -7.63 16.98
C LEU A 5 9.63 -6.41 16.84
N ALA A 6 9.37 -6.01 15.60
CA ALA A 6 8.32 -5.05 15.29
C ALA A 6 6.97 -5.78 15.34
N ILE A 7 5.96 -5.18 15.98
CA ILE A 7 4.61 -5.74 16.07
C ILE A 7 3.56 -4.73 15.59
N PRO A 8 2.41 -5.19 15.07
CA PRO A 8 1.31 -4.32 14.70
C PRO A 8 0.92 -3.42 15.87
N GLU A 9 0.54 -2.20 15.55
CA GLU A 9 0.31 -1.18 16.57
C GLU A 9 -0.92 -1.46 17.45
N SER A 10 -1.85 -2.29 16.97
CA SER A 10 -2.99 -2.78 17.73
C SER A 10 -2.63 -3.78 18.83
N TRP A 11 -1.40 -4.31 18.84
CA TRP A 11 -0.99 -5.36 19.75
C TRP A 11 -0.41 -4.81 21.06
N ASN A 12 -0.82 -5.40 22.19
CA ASN A 12 -0.30 -5.00 23.50
C ASN A 12 1.14 -5.51 23.70
N ARG A 13 2.11 -4.60 23.69
CA ARG A 13 3.55 -4.91 23.85
C ARG A 13 3.86 -5.75 25.09
N SER A 14 3.25 -5.46 26.24
CA SER A 14 3.49 -6.21 27.49
C SER A 14 2.98 -7.64 27.39
N THR A 15 1.83 -7.85 26.75
CA THR A 15 1.28 -9.18 26.47
C THR A 15 2.16 -9.94 25.47
N MET A 16 2.59 -9.29 24.39
CA MET A 16 3.48 -9.93 23.40
C MET A 16 4.82 -10.31 24.01
N ARG A 17 5.41 -9.47 24.87
CA ARG A 17 6.64 -9.81 25.60
C ARG A 17 6.47 -11.08 26.43
N LYS A 18 5.35 -11.21 27.15
CA LYS A 18 5.08 -12.42 27.94
C LYS A 18 4.91 -13.65 27.03
N LEU A 19 4.09 -13.54 25.99
CA LEU A 19 3.80 -14.62 25.05
C LEU A 19 5.07 -15.16 24.38
N PHE A 20 5.92 -14.27 23.90
CA PHE A 20 7.09 -14.70 23.15
C PHE A 20 8.32 -14.97 24.02
N SER A 21 8.32 -14.59 25.30
CA SER A 21 9.48 -14.79 26.19
C SER A 21 9.97 -16.24 26.23
N THR A 22 9.06 -17.22 26.19
CA THR A 22 9.43 -18.64 26.17
C THR A 22 9.99 -19.07 24.82
N SER A 23 9.27 -18.78 23.72
CA SER A 23 9.70 -19.15 22.36
C SER A 23 11.03 -18.51 21.98
N PHE A 24 11.29 -17.27 22.39
CA PHE A 24 12.56 -16.59 22.11
C PHE A 24 13.72 -17.19 22.90
N LYS A 25 13.51 -17.51 24.17
CA LYS A 25 14.54 -18.22 24.97
C LYS A 25 14.86 -19.59 24.40
N GLU A 26 13.85 -20.35 23.96
CA GLU A 26 14.04 -21.64 23.29
C GLU A 26 14.79 -21.50 21.96
N ALA A 27 14.62 -20.37 21.26
CA ALA A 27 15.37 -20.01 20.06
C ALA A 27 16.77 -19.42 20.34
N GLY A 28 17.19 -19.31 21.61
CA GLY A 28 18.49 -18.73 22.00
C GLY A 28 18.56 -17.20 21.85
N ILE A 29 17.42 -16.52 21.95
CA ILE A 29 17.29 -15.05 21.85
C ILE A 29 17.05 -14.48 23.25
N ASP A 30 18.10 -13.91 23.85
CA ASP A 30 18.06 -13.37 25.21
C ASP A 30 17.76 -11.86 25.27
N ASP A 31 18.23 -11.09 24.28
CA ASP A 31 18.07 -9.63 24.21
C ASP A 31 17.08 -9.23 23.11
N LEU A 32 15.82 -9.01 23.49
CA LEU A 32 14.73 -8.65 22.59
C LEU A 32 14.11 -7.29 22.92
N ILE A 33 14.13 -6.40 21.95
CA ILE A 33 13.31 -5.18 21.94
C ILE A 33 12.02 -5.49 21.19
N ILE A 34 10.89 -5.25 21.84
CA ILE A 34 9.59 -5.25 21.17
C ILE A 34 9.15 -3.81 21.02
N GLU A 35 8.94 -3.38 19.77
CA GLU A 35 8.49 -2.04 19.43
C GLU A 35 7.40 -2.11 18.35
N SER A 36 6.60 -1.05 18.21
CA SER A 36 5.54 -1.06 17.20
C SER A 36 6.07 -0.78 15.79
N GLU A 37 5.49 -1.45 14.80
CA GLU A 37 5.83 -1.29 13.38
C GLU A 37 5.91 0.17 12.92
N PRO A 38 4.89 1.03 13.16
CA PRO A 38 4.95 2.39 12.64
C PRO A 38 5.96 3.27 13.43
N LYS A 39 6.33 2.91 14.67
CA LYS A 39 7.47 3.55 15.36
C LYS A 39 8.79 3.20 14.72
N VAL A 40 8.97 1.93 14.38
CA VAL A 40 10.18 1.42 13.74
C VAL A 40 10.31 1.97 12.31
N ALA A 41 9.21 2.01 11.54
CA ALA A 41 9.19 2.62 10.21
C ALA A 41 9.50 4.13 10.25
N ALA A 42 8.97 4.84 11.24
CA ALA A 42 9.28 6.25 11.45
C ALA A 42 10.78 6.48 11.77
N LEU A 43 11.40 5.58 12.54
CA LEU A 43 12.83 5.64 12.82
C LEU A 43 13.62 5.48 11.52
N PHE A 44 13.29 4.50 10.69
CA PHE A 44 13.92 4.34 9.38
C PHE A 44 13.77 5.59 8.50
N CYS A 45 12.55 6.12 8.42
CA CYS A 45 12.28 7.34 7.66
C CYS A 45 13.16 8.48 8.15
N ARG A 46 13.30 8.63 9.48
CA ARG A 46 14.21 9.60 10.11
C ARG A 46 15.63 9.50 9.58
N TYR A 47 16.19 8.30 9.48
CA TYR A 47 17.57 8.15 9.03
C TYR A 47 17.75 8.32 7.52
N VAL A 48 16.76 7.92 6.70
CA VAL A 48 16.94 7.83 5.24
C VAL A 48 16.32 8.99 4.47
N LEU A 49 15.17 9.49 4.92
CA LEU A 49 14.42 10.54 4.22
C LEU A 49 14.59 11.90 4.87
N LEU A 50 14.84 11.93 6.18
CA LEU A 50 14.89 13.17 6.95
C LEU A 50 16.36 13.60 7.05
N ARG A 51 16.89 14.19 5.97
CA ARG A 51 18.17 14.91 6.01
C ARG A 51 18.09 16.01 7.08
N GLU A 52 19.21 16.31 7.75
CA GLU A 52 19.26 17.23 8.90
C GLU A 52 18.68 18.63 8.61
N ASP A 53 18.66 19.06 7.34
CA ASP A 53 18.17 20.37 6.91
C ASP A 53 16.64 20.49 6.86
N ALA A 54 15.90 19.41 6.59
CA ALA A 54 14.44 19.45 6.48
C ALA A 54 13.70 19.24 7.82
N PHE A 55 14.37 18.66 8.82
CA PHE A 55 13.76 18.25 10.09
C PHE A 55 14.47 18.86 11.29
N HIS A 56 14.30 20.17 11.44
CA HIS A 56 14.75 20.89 12.63
C HIS A 56 13.73 20.79 13.77
N PRO A 57 14.14 21.06 15.03
CA PRO A 57 13.22 21.15 16.15
C PRO A 57 12.00 22.03 15.84
N GLY A 58 10.82 21.55 16.24
CA GLY A 58 9.54 22.18 15.96
C GLY A 58 8.81 21.63 14.73
N THR A 59 9.52 21.00 13.79
CA THR A 59 8.94 20.42 12.57
C THR A 59 7.92 19.35 12.90
N LYS A 60 6.72 19.47 12.30
CA LYS A 60 5.64 18.48 12.36
C LYS A 60 5.48 17.75 11.04
N TYR A 61 5.25 16.44 11.09
CA TYR A 61 4.99 15.63 9.90
C TYR A 61 3.96 14.54 10.18
N VAL A 62 3.28 14.12 9.11
CA VAL A 62 2.36 13.00 9.10
C VAL A 62 3.06 11.79 8.50
N LEU A 63 3.08 10.66 9.19
CA LEU A 63 3.48 9.36 8.67
C LEU A 63 2.24 8.54 8.35
N LEU A 64 2.16 8.05 7.12
CA LEU A 64 1.15 7.12 6.63
C LEU A 64 1.82 5.75 6.45
N ASP A 65 1.46 4.80 7.30
CA ASP A 65 1.93 3.43 7.22
C ASP A 65 0.84 2.53 6.63
N PHE A 66 1.02 2.16 5.37
CA PHE A 66 0.07 1.34 4.64
C PHE A 66 0.37 -0.15 4.84
N GLU A 67 -0.14 -0.70 5.93
CA GLU A 67 -0.01 -2.11 6.29
C GLU A 67 -1.24 -2.91 5.85
N GLY A 68 -1.04 -3.84 4.91
CA GLY A 68 -2.11 -4.68 4.37
C GLY A 68 -3.25 -3.85 3.78
N ASP A 69 -4.44 -3.95 4.41
CA ASP A 69 -5.65 -3.27 3.96
C ASP A 69 -5.94 -1.98 4.75
N ASN A 70 -5.15 -1.63 5.75
CA ASN A 70 -5.38 -0.45 6.59
C ASN A 70 -4.28 0.60 6.38
N VAL A 71 -4.49 1.78 6.96
CA VAL A 71 -3.45 2.80 7.08
C VAL A 71 -3.37 3.26 8.53
N ASP A 72 -2.20 3.09 9.13
CA ASP A 72 -1.90 3.70 10.41
C ASP A 72 -1.33 5.10 10.18
N VAL A 73 -1.84 6.05 10.94
CA VAL A 73 -1.54 7.47 10.78
C VAL A 73 -0.94 7.99 12.07
N ILE A 74 0.30 8.43 11.98
CA ILE A 74 1.03 8.97 13.13
C ILE A 74 1.49 10.38 12.80
N VAL A 75 1.16 11.33 13.66
CA VAL A 75 1.65 12.70 13.57
C VAL A 75 2.72 12.91 14.62
N ARG A 76 3.90 13.37 14.20
CA ARG A 76 5.04 13.57 15.09
C ARG A 76 5.63 14.95 14.97
N GLN A 77 6.28 15.38 16.04
CA GLN A 77 7.06 16.60 16.11
C GLN A 77 8.49 16.32 16.57
N VAL A 78 9.44 16.91 15.86
CA VAL A 78 10.86 16.89 16.25
C VAL A 78 11.05 17.81 17.46
N GLN A 79 11.60 17.25 18.54
CA GLN A 79 11.90 17.98 19.78
C GLN A 79 13.28 18.65 19.71
N GLN A 80 13.61 19.49 20.70
CA GLN A 80 14.91 20.20 20.75
C GLN A 80 16.12 19.28 20.86
N ASP A 81 15.97 18.12 21.50
CA ASP A 81 16.97 17.07 21.60
C ASP A 81 16.97 16.13 20.37
N ASN A 82 16.29 16.51 19.29
CA ASN A 82 16.05 15.72 18.09
C ASN A 82 15.28 14.40 18.33
N THR A 83 14.65 14.22 19.49
CA THR A 83 13.73 13.08 19.69
C THR A 83 12.40 13.34 18.97
N LEU A 84 11.63 12.28 18.76
CA LEU A 84 10.34 12.36 18.08
C LEU A 84 9.21 12.22 19.11
N ARG A 85 8.44 13.30 19.29
CA ARG A 85 7.21 13.27 20.10
C ARG A 85 6.02 12.92 19.23
N GLU A 86 5.23 11.96 19.65
CA GLU A 86 3.93 11.65 19.06
C GLU A 86 2.88 12.68 19.50
N LEU A 87 2.19 13.28 18.54
CA LEU A 87 1.14 14.27 18.78
C LEU A 87 -0.25 13.65 18.64
N LEU A 88 -0.43 12.84 17.61
CA LEU A 88 -1.69 12.19 17.30
C LEU A 88 -1.39 10.84 16.68
N LYS A 89 -2.27 9.89 16.99
CA LYS A 89 -2.23 8.56 16.44
C LYS A 89 -3.65 8.08 16.21
N THR A 90 -3.91 7.61 14.99
CA THR A 90 -5.23 7.15 14.58
C THR A 90 -5.10 6.14 13.45
N ASN A 91 -6.14 5.33 13.24
CA ASN A 91 -6.25 4.46 12.09
C ASN A 91 -7.15 5.13 11.04
N GLY A 92 -6.74 5.12 9.78
CA GLY A 92 -7.58 5.57 8.68
C GLY A 92 -8.62 4.53 8.30
N GLU A 93 -9.53 4.15 9.22
CA GLU A 93 -10.47 3.02 9.06
C GLU A 93 -11.30 3.05 7.76
N ALA A 94 -11.54 4.24 7.20
CA ALA A 94 -12.27 4.41 5.95
C ALA A 94 -11.43 4.05 4.71
N TRP A 95 -10.10 4.09 4.82
CA TRP A 95 -9.19 3.82 3.73
C TRP A 95 -8.85 2.33 3.67
N ARG A 96 -9.06 1.72 2.49
CA ARG A 96 -8.67 0.34 2.20
C ARG A 96 -7.81 0.24 0.97
N SER A 97 -6.70 -0.48 1.08
CA SER A 97 -5.80 -0.75 -0.06
C SER A 97 -6.49 -1.64 -1.11
N THR A 98 -7.50 -2.41 -0.69
CA THR A 98 -8.30 -3.30 -1.54
C THR A 98 -9.07 -2.59 -2.64
N HIS A 99 -9.41 -1.31 -2.49
CA HIS A 99 -10.24 -0.58 -3.45
C HIS A 99 -9.72 -0.66 -4.89
N VAL A 100 -8.39 -0.62 -5.07
CA VAL A 100 -7.76 -0.69 -6.40
C VAL A 100 -7.86 -2.11 -6.98
N LYS A 101 -7.71 -3.12 -6.12
CA LYS A 101 -7.89 -4.53 -6.47
C LYS A 101 -9.36 -4.82 -6.82
N GLU A 102 -10.30 -4.33 -6.02
CA GLU A 102 -11.74 -4.45 -6.25
C GLU A 102 -12.14 -3.84 -7.59
N ALA A 103 -11.61 -2.67 -7.96
CA ALA A 103 -11.89 -2.06 -9.26
C ALA A 103 -11.42 -2.91 -10.44
N PHE A 104 -10.23 -3.53 -10.32
CA PHE A 104 -9.73 -4.47 -11.32
C PHE A 104 -10.58 -5.75 -11.40
N GLU A 105 -10.96 -6.31 -10.24
CA GLU A 105 -11.86 -7.46 -10.13
C GLU A 105 -13.22 -7.18 -10.79
N GLN A 106 -13.85 -6.06 -10.45
CA GLN A 106 -15.13 -5.66 -11.03
C GLN A 106 -15.04 -5.44 -12.55
N THR A 107 -13.91 -4.93 -13.05
CA THR A 107 -13.67 -4.79 -14.48
C THR A 107 -13.55 -6.15 -15.16
N THR A 108 -12.90 -7.12 -14.51
CA THR A 108 -12.81 -8.50 -14.99
C THR A 108 -14.17 -9.18 -14.97
N ILE A 109 -14.96 -9.01 -13.90
CA ILE A 109 -16.34 -9.51 -13.79
C ILE A 109 -17.24 -8.90 -14.87
N LYS A 110 -17.11 -7.61 -15.18
CA LYS A 110 -17.86 -6.97 -16.28
C LYS A 110 -17.51 -7.55 -17.65
N LEU A 111 -16.30 -8.05 -17.81
CA LEU A 111 -15.81 -8.63 -19.05
C LEU A 111 -16.28 -10.07 -19.26
N VAL A 112 -16.14 -10.93 -18.25
CA VAL A 112 -16.43 -12.37 -18.37
C VAL A 112 -17.75 -12.80 -17.72
N GLY A 113 -18.42 -11.90 -17.01
CA GLY A 113 -19.59 -12.22 -16.20
C GLY A 113 -19.22 -12.82 -14.84
N LYS A 114 -20.04 -12.53 -13.82
CA LYS A 114 -19.83 -13.02 -12.45
C LYS A 114 -19.80 -14.55 -12.34
N PRO A 115 -20.68 -15.33 -13.01
CA PRO A 115 -20.64 -16.79 -12.92
C PRO A 115 -19.31 -17.37 -13.39
N SER A 116 -18.82 -16.97 -14.58
CA SER A 116 -17.55 -17.47 -15.11
C SER A 116 -16.33 -16.99 -14.35
N TYR A 117 -16.36 -15.78 -13.81
CA TYR A 117 -15.30 -15.31 -12.92
C TYR A 117 -15.24 -16.15 -11.63
N LEU A 118 -16.37 -16.44 -10.99
CA LEU A 118 -16.40 -17.29 -9.78
C LEU A 118 -15.96 -18.73 -10.09
N HIS A 119 -16.46 -19.31 -11.20
CA HIS A 119 -16.04 -20.63 -11.65
C HIS A 119 -14.52 -20.69 -11.92
N PHE A 120 -13.95 -19.64 -12.53
CA PHE A 120 -12.51 -19.53 -12.72
C PHE A 120 -11.77 -19.48 -11.38
N CYS A 121 -12.26 -18.69 -10.43
CA CYS A 121 -11.67 -18.55 -9.10
C CYS A 121 -11.67 -19.86 -8.31
N GLU A 122 -12.75 -20.63 -8.39
CA GLU A 122 -12.91 -21.91 -7.69
C GLU A 122 -12.03 -23.00 -8.30
N GLN A 123 -11.96 -23.09 -9.63
CA GLN A 123 -11.25 -24.18 -10.31
C GLN A 123 -9.74 -23.93 -10.47
N ASN A 124 -9.31 -22.67 -10.49
CA ASN A 124 -7.93 -22.31 -10.81
C ASN A 124 -7.32 -21.31 -9.78
N PRO A 125 -7.28 -21.63 -8.48
CA PRO A 125 -6.82 -20.69 -7.45
C PRO A 125 -5.36 -20.24 -7.63
N ALA A 126 -4.49 -21.10 -8.17
CA ALA A 126 -3.10 -20.74 -8.47
C ALA A 126 -3.01 -19.67 -9.58
N ASP A 127 -3.80 -19.82 -10.63
CA ASP A 127 -3.87 -18.86 -11.73
C ASP A 127 -4.45 -17.52 -11.28
N VAL A 128 -5.44 -17.54 -10.38
CA VAL A 128 -5.98 -16.33 -9.76
C VAL A 128 -4.90 -15.59 -8.97
N ALA A 129 -4.10 -16.32 -8.17
CA ALA A 129 -3.00 -15.74 -7.43
C ALA A 129 -1.95 -15.12 -8.37
N ASP A 130 -1.61 -15.80 -9.46
CA ASP A 130 -0.69 -15.29 -10.48
C ASP A 130 -1.23 -14.04 -11.20
N MET A 131 -2.53 -14.01 -11.52
CA MET A 131 -3.20 -12.83 -12.10
C MET A 131 -3.09 -11.62 -11.16
N TYR A 132 -3.35 -11.80 -9.87
CA TYR A 132 -3.25 -10.72 -8.89
C TYR A 132 -1.79 -10.31 -8.62
N ARG A 133 -0.83 -11.24 -8.70
CA ARG A 133 0.60 -10.92 -8.64
C ARG A 133 0.99 -10.01 -9.80
N GLU A 134 0.60 -10.34 -11.02
CA GLU A 134 0.83 -9.51 -12.21
C GLU A 134 0.18 -8.13 -12.07
N PHE A 135 -1.07 -8.08 -11.62
CA PHE A 135 -1.75 -6.82 -11.35
C PHE A 135 -1.00 -5.96 -10.33
N ARG A 136 -0.54 -6.53 -9.21
CA ARG A 136 0.24 -5.80 -8.18
C ARG A 136 1.52 -5.21 -8.76
N LEU A 137 2.25 -5.96 -9.59
CA LEU A 137 3.46 -5.46 -10.25
C LEU A 137 3.14 -4.29 -11.18
N LYS A 138 2.07 -4.35 -11.96
CA LYS A 138 1.64 -3.24 -12.83
C LYS A 138 1.16 -2.03 -12.03
N LYS A 139 0.43 -2.24 -10.94
CA LYS A 139 0.01 -1.20 -9.98
C LYS A 139 1.22 -0.43 -9.42
N LYS A 140 2.30 -1.15 -9.08
CA LYS A 140 3.54 -0.58 -8.53
C LYS A 140 4.27 0.31 -9.54
N ILE A 141 4.48 -0.17 -10.76
CA ILE A 141 5.24 0.56 -11.79
C ILE A 141 4.43 1.62 -12.54
N PHE A 142 3.10 1.60 -12.42
CA PHE A 142 2.24 2.57 -13.10
C PHE A 142 2.47 3.98 -12.58
N SER A 143 2.73 4.91 -13.50
CA SER A 143 3.03 6.32 -13.20
C SER A 143 1.95 7.29 -13.69
N GLY A 144 0.83 6.80 -14.23
CA GLY A 144 -0.17 7.64 -14.88
C GLY A 144 0.24 8.19 -16.25
N LYS A 145 1.38 7.76 -16.79
CA LYS A 145 1.91 8.18 -18.11
C LYS A 145 1.94 6.98 -19.06
N GLY A 146 1.91 7.27 -20.36
CA GLY A 146 1.89 6.27 -21.43
C GLY A 146 0.49 5.94 -21.92
N ASN A 147 0.40 5.05 -22.92
CA ASN A 147 -0.85 4.79 -23.63
C ASN A 147 -1.58 3.55 -23.09
N THR A 148 -0.85 2.47 -22.78
CA THR A 148 -1.45 1.18 -22.40
C THR A 148 -0.61 0.42 -21.37
N ILE A 149 -1.28 -0.38 -20.56
CA ILE A 149 -0.73 -1.28 -19.55
C ILE A 149 -1.10 -2.69 -19.99
N SER A 150 -0.12 -3.58 -20.09
CA SER A 150 -0.36 -4.99 -20.42
C SER A 150 -0.25 -5.83 -19.16
N ILE A 151 -1.34 -6.48 -18.76
CA ILE A 151 -1.38 -7.42 -17.64
C ILE A 151 -1.46 -8.82 -18.23
N LYS A 152 -0.59 -9.74 -17.80
CA LYS A 152 -0.73 -11.15 -18.17
C LYS A 152 -1.95 -11.72 -17.47
N ILE A 153 -2.84 -12.34 -18.22
CA ILE A 153 -4.06 -12.96 -17.71
C ILE A 153 -3.97 -14.46 -17.97
N PRO A 154 -4.28 -15.32 -16.98
CA PRO A 154 -4.26 -16.76 -17.16
C PRO A 154 -5.17 -17.23 -18.30
N TYR A 155 -4.69 -18.16 -19.10
CA TYR A 155 -5.47 -18.75 -20.19
C TYR A 155 -6.71 -19.49 -19.68
N SER A 156 -6.64 -20.06 -18.47
CA SER A 156 -7.75 -20.71 -17.78
C SER A 156 -8.96 -19.81 -17.59
N LEU A 157 -8.81 -18.48 -17.40
CA LEU A 157 -9.95 -17.55 -17.38
C LEU A 157 -10.69 -17.55 -18.72
N HIS A 158 -9.96 -17.54 -19.83
CA HIS A 158 -10.54 -17.60 -21.16
C HIS A 158 -11.20 -18.97 -21.42
N GLU A 159 -10.56 -20.07 -21.00
CA GLU A 159 -11.13 -21.41 -21.15
C GLU A 159 -12.41 -21.60 -20.34
N THR A 160 -12.43 -21.16 -19.09
CA THR A 160 -13.63 -21.21 -18.25
C THR A 160 -14.76 -20.40 -18.88
N PHE A 161 -14.49 -19.16 -19.30
CA PHE A 161 -15.49 -18.32 -19.96
C PHE A 161 -16.04 -18.96 -21.25
N LYS A 162 -15.17 -19.57 -22.07
CA LYS A 162 -15.57 -20.26 -23.30
C LYS A 162 -16.42 -21.50 -23.02
N LYS A 163 -16.07 -22.28 -22.00
CA LYS A 163 -16.86 -23.45 -21.57
C LYS A 163 -18.24 -23.05 -21.08
N ASP A 164 -18.33 -21.97 -20.29
CA ASP A 164 -19.58 -21.53 -19.69
C ASP A 164 -20.55 -20.87 -20.69
N THR A 165 -20.03 -20.16 -21.69
CA THR A 165 -20.85 -19.29 -22.55
C THR A 165 -20.83 -19.65 -24.03
N GLY A 166 -19.92 -20.51 -24.47
CA GLY A 166 -19.66 -20.79 -25.89
C GLY A 166 -19.00 -19.64 -26.66
N ASN A 167 -18.78 -18.48 -26.03
CA ASN A 167 -18.22 -17.29 -26.64
C ASN A 167 -16.74 -17.11 -26.28
N THR A 168 -16.05 -16.17 -26.97
CA THR A 168 -14.67 -15.80 -26.62
C THR A 168 -14.65 -14.43 -25.95
N VAL A 169 -13.74 -14.24 -25.00
CA VAL A 169 -13.56 -12.95 -24.30
C VAL A 169 -13.27 -11.83 -25.30
N HIS A 170 -12.47 -12.11 -26.33
CA HIS A 170 -12.18 -11.17 -27.41
C HIS A 170 -13.46 -10.67 -28.11
N TRP A 171 -14.40 -11.56 -28.44
CA TRP A 171 -15.64 -11.21 -29.11
C TRP A 171 -16.54 -10.34 -28.22
N VAL A 172 -16.75 -10.72 -26.95
CA VAL A 172 -17.58 -9.96 -26.00
C VAL A 172 -16.99 -8.59 -25.70
N LEU A 173 -15.66 -8.51 -25.57
CA LEU A 173 -14.96 -7.25 -25.35
C LEU A 173 -15.21 -6.26 -26.49
N GLY A 174 -15.21 -6.72 -27.74
CA GLY A 174 -15.50 -5.89 -28.90
C GLY A 174 -16.91 -5.27 -28.90
N GLN A 175 -17.86 -5.91 -28.23
CA GLN A 175 -19.26 -5.46 -28.08
C GLN A 175 -19.51 -4.69 -26.78
N SER A 176 -18.53 -4.63 -25.87
CA SER A 176 -18.69 -4.04 -24.55
C SER A 176 -18.42 -2.53 -24.54
N ALA A 177 -18.90 -1.83 -23.49
CA ALA A 177 -18.53 -0.43 -23.23
C ALA A 177 -17.01 -0.21 -22.96
N LEU A 178 -16.25 -1.30 -22.80
CA LEU A 178 -14.80 -1.30 -22.65
C LEU A 178 -14.07 -1.40 -24.00
N SER A 179 -14.82 -1.53 -25.11
CA SER A 179 -14.28 -1.53 -26.46
C SER A 179 -13.50 -0.24 -26.72
N GLY A 180 -12.25 -0.38 -27.16
CA GLY A 180 -11.30 0.74 -27.35
C GLY A 180 -10.46 1.09 -26.10
N GLN A 181 -10.93 0.77 -24.90
CA GLN A 181 -10.17 0.95 -23.65
C GLN A 181 -9.43 -0.31 -23.20
N MET A 182 -9.92 -1.48 -23.61
CA MET A 182 -9.27 -2.76 -23.36
C MET A 182 -9.11 -3.52 -24.67
N LYS A 183 -8.10 -4.39 -24.74
CA LYS A 183 -7.91 -5.35 -25.83
C LYS A 183 -7.30 -6.63 -25.29
N TRP A 184 -7.82 -7.77 -25.72
CA TRP A 184 -7.21 -9.07 -25.46
C TRP A 184 -6.18 -9.37 -26.57
N VAL A 185 -4.92 -9.62 -26.21
CA VAL A 185 -3.82 -9.90 -27.15
C VAL A 185 -2.97 -11.06 -26.62
N GLY A 186 -3.13 -12.25 -27.20
CA GLY A 186 -2.43 -13.45 -26.73
C GLY A 186 -2.85 -13.83 -25.31
N ASP A 187 -1.89 -13.90 -24.40
CA ASP A 187 -2.08 -14.14 -22.96
C ASP A 187 -2.17 -12.84 -22.13
N LYS A 188 -2.42 -11.69 -22.79
CA LYS A 188 -2.40 -10.37 -22.14
C LYS A 188 -3.68 -9.60 -22.35
N LEU A 189 -4.07 -8.89 -21.30
CA LEU A 189 -5.08 -7.85 -21.33
C LEU A 189 -4.38 -6.49 -21.39
N ARG A 190 -4.51 -5.81 -22.53
CA ARG A 190 -4.04 -4.44 -22.71
C ARG A 190 -5.13 -3.49 -22.27
N ILE A 191 -4.84 -2.66 -21.27
CA ILE A 191 -5.76 -1.69 -20.68
C ILE A 191 -5.22 -0.29 -20.97
N SER A 192 -6.07 0.64 -21.38
CA SER A 192 -5.70 2.03 -21.58
C SER A 192 -5.21 2.65 -20.27
N SER A 193 -4.29 3.61 -20.36
CA SER A 193 -3.81 4.32 -19.16
C SER A 193 -4.95 4.99 -18.38
N ASN A 194 -5.96 5.52 -19.08
CA ASN A 194 -7.11 6.17 -18.45
C ASN A 194 -7.96 5.19 -17.65
N LEU A 195 -8.26 4.01 -18.21
CA LEU A 195 -9.04 2.99 -17.51
C LEU A 195 -8.25 2.38 -16.35
N PHE A 196 -6.94 2.19 -16.50
CA PHE A 196 -6.12 1.70 -15.40
C PHE A 196 -6.00 2.75 -14.28
N ALA A 197 -5.90 4.04 -14.63
CA ALA A 197 -5.91 5.13 -13.66
C ALA A 197 -7.23 5.18 -12.87
N SER A 198 -8.37 4.91 -13.52
CA SER A 198 -9.67 4.95 -12.83
C SER A 198 -9.82 3.88 -11.75
N PHE A 199 -8.99 2.83 -11.75
CA PHE A 199 -8.97 1.85 -10.65
C PHE A 199 -8.54 2.49 -9.32
N PHE A 200 -7.83 3.60 -9.36
CA PHE A 200 -7.34 4.30 -8.18
C PHE A 200 -8.29 5.37 -7.67
N ASP A 201 -9.34 5.73 -8.42
CA ASP A 201 -10.16 6.92 -8.12
C ASP A 201 -10.77 6.86 -6.72
N LYS A 202 -11.42 5.74 -6.38
CA LYS A 202 -12.04 5.54 -5.06
C LYS A 202 -10.99 5.59 -3.94
N ALA A 203 -9.89 4.85 -4.08
CA ALA A 203 -8.83 4.79 -3.09
C ALA A 203 -8.20 6.17 -2.84
N THR A 204 -7.97 6.91 -3.92
CA THR A 204 -7.34 8.23 -3.93
C THR A 204 -8.27 9.27 -3.33
N ALA A 205 -9.55 9.29 -3.73
CA ALA A 205 -10.54 10.22 -3.18
C ALA A 205 -10.71 10.05 -1.67
N ILE A 206 -10.78 8.81 -1.17
CA ILE A 206 -10.88 8.52 0.26
C ILE A 206 -9.61 9.00 0.99
N LEU A 207 -8.42 8.67 0.48
CA LEU A 207 -7.16 9.07 1.10
C LEU A 207 -7.02 10.60 1.18
N ILE A 208 -7.26 11.30 0.07
CA ILE A 208 -7.17 12.77 0.02
C ILE A 208 -8.19 13.40 0.96
N GLY A 209 -9.45 12.94 0.91
CA GLY A 209 -10.51 13.46 1.78
C GLY A 209 -10.21 13.25 3.26
N TYR A 210 -9.60 12.11 3.60
CA TYR A 210 -9.11 11.83 4.95
C TYR A 210 -7.99 12.79 5.35
N LEU A 211 -6.94 12.93 4.53
CA LEU A 211 -5.82 13.82 4.80
C LEU A 211 -6.25 15.29 4.93
N GLN A 212 -7.18 15.75 4.10
CA GLN A 212 -7.74 17.11 4.17
C GLN A 212 -8.45 17.40 5.50
N LYS A 213 -9.07 16.38 6.12
CA LYS A 213 -9.68 16.51 7.45
C LYS A 213 -8.60 16.47 8.53
N LEU A 214 -7.72 15.47 8.47
CA LEU A 214 -6.63 15.28 9.43
C LEU A 214 -5.75 16.54 9.56
N LEU A 215 -5.39 17.17 8.45
CA LEU A 215 -4.53 18.36 8.46
C LEU A 215 -5.18 19.62 9.07
N LYS A 216 -6.49 19.58 9.33
CA LYS A 216 -7.23 20.65 10.03
C LYS A 216 -7.36 20.40 11.53
N GLU A 217 -7.01 19.21 12.01
CA GLU A 217 -7.03 18.91 13.44
C GLU A 217 -5.98 19.76 14.18
N PRO A 218 -6.30 20.32 15.37
CA PRO A 218 -5.42 21.25 16.08
C PRO A 218 -4.00 20.73 16.32
N GLU A 219 -3.87 19.44 16.61
CA GLU A 219 -2.59 18.76 16.86
C GLU A 219 -1.73 18.70 15.59
N VAL A 220 -2.37 18.59 14.43
CA VAL A 220 -1.75 18.34 13.12
C VAL A 220 -1.46 19.62 12.35
N VAL A 221 -2.22 20.69 12.61
CA VAL A 221 -1.98 22.01 12.02
C VAL A 221 -0.51 22.42 12.18
N GLY A 222 0.06 22.92 11.08
CA GLY A 222 1.48 23.26 10.97
C GLY A 222 2.37 22.13 10.47
N SER A 223 1.81 20.95 10.18
CA SER A 223 2.57 19.88 9.49
C SER A 223 3.00 20.32 8.11
N THR A 224 4.27 20.14 7.78
CA THR A 224 4.85 20.54 6.49
C THR A 224 5.12 19.35 5.58
N MET A 225 4.97 18.12 6.09
CA MET A 225 5.42 16.91 5.40
C MET A 225 4.47 15.74 5.58
N ILE A 226 4.37 14.93 4.54
CA ILE A 226 3.66 13.64 4.51
C ILE A 226 4.69 12.59 4.13
N VAL A 227 4.99 11.68 5.04
CA VAL A 227 5.86 10.53 4.81
C VAL A 227 4.97 9.31 4.56
N MET A 228 5.21 8.58 3.48
CA MET A 228 4.41 7.44 3.06
C MET A 228 5.27 6.17 3.08
N VAL A 229 4.88 5.15 3.85
CA VAL A 229 5.56 3.83 3.93
C VAL A 229 4.57 2.67 3.72
N GLY A 230 5.04 1.43 3.60
CA GLY A 230 4.17 0.26 3.38
C GLY A 230 3.80 -0.01 1.90
N GLU A 231 2.98 -1.03 1.65
CA GLU A 231 2.75 -1.60 0.30
C GLU A 231 2.11 -0.59 -0.66
N PHE A 232 1.14 0.19 -0.18
CA PHE A 232 0.45 1.16 -1.03
C PHE A 232 1.35 2.33 -1.45
N SER A 233 2.32 2.67 -0.59
CA SER A 233 3.34 3.68 -0.87
C SER A 233 4.29 3.27 -1.98
N GLU A 234 4.33 2.00 -2.42
CA GLU A 234 5.13 1.61 -3.59
C GLU A 234 4.57 2.14 -4.91
N SER A 235 3.29 2.55 -4.95
CA SER A 235 2.67 3.07 -6.17
C SER A 235 3.07 4.52 -6.41
N ARG A 236 3.90 4.74 -7.43
CA ARG A 236 4.30 6.10 -7.87
C ARG A 236 3.10 6.96 -8.28
N PHE A 237 2.04 6.33 -8.81
CA PHE A 237 0.82 7.04 -9.16
C PHE A 237 0.14 7.65 -7.92
N ILE A 238 0.05 6.91 -6.82
CA ILE A 238 -0.54 7.38 -5.57
C ILE A 238 0.31 8.47 -4.92
N GLN A 239 1.63 8.28 -4.82
CA GLN A 239 2.53 9.30 -4.29
C GLN A 239 2.34 10.63 -5.03
N ARG A 240 2.27 10.57 -6.37
CA ARG A 240 2.02 11.72 -7.22
C ARG A 240 0.65 12.34 -6.96
N LYS A 241 -0.41 11.55 -6.82
CA LYS A 241 -1.76 12.05 -6.52
C LYS A 241 -1.82 12.78 -5.18
N VAL A 242 -1.13 12.28 -4.16
CA VAL A 242 -1.02 12.99 -2.88
C VAL A 242 -0.24 14.29 -3.05
N GLN A 243 0.91 14.27 -3.73
CA GLN A 243 1.72 15.47 -3.98
C GLN A 243 0.99 16.55 -4.78
N GLU A 244 0.18 16.17 -5.78
CA GLU A 244 -0.64 17.09 -6.58
C GLU A 244 -1.74 17.77 -5.74
N GLN A 245 -2.22 17.11 -4.69
CA GLN A 245 -3.32 17.60 -3.84
C GLN A 245 -2.82 18.43 -2.65
N PHE A 246 -1.58 18.20 -2.22
CA PHE A 246 -0.94 18.92 -1.13
C PHE A 246 0.35 19.59 -1.63
N PRO A 247 0.26 20.58 -2.56
CA PRO A 247 1.44 21.19 -3.18
C PRO A 247 2.32 21.96 -2.19
N ASN A 248 1.76 22.37 -1.05
CA ASN A 248 2.47 23.07 0.02
C ASN A 248 3.14 22.12 1.03
N MET A 249 3.04 20.80 0.82
CA MET A 249 3.66 19.80 1.68
C MET A 249 4.72 19.02 0.91
N HIS A 250 5.79 18.63 1.61
CA HIS A 250 6.76 17.68 1.06
C HIS A 250 6.21 16.27 1.23
N VAL A 251 5.86 15.61 0.12
CA VAL A 251 5.47 14.20 0.13
C VAL A 251 6.70 13.35 -0.10
N LEU A 252 7.07 12.56 0.90
CA LEU A 252 8.28 11.74 0.94
C LEU A 252 7.89 10.27 1.04
N SER A 253 8.66 9.42 0.37
CA SER A 253 8.53 7.96 0.45
C SER A 253 9.92 7.36 0.24
N PRO A 254 10.36 6.38 1.03
CA PRO A 254 11.67 5.80 0.85
C PRO A 254 11.70 4.94 -0.41
N GLU A 255 12.89 4.58 -0.90
CA GLU A 255 13.03 3.79 -2.12
C GLU A 255 12.32 2.43 -2.03
N GLU A 256 12.34 1.83 -0.84
CA GLU A 256 11.67 0.56 -0.54
C GLU A 256 10.69 0.73 0.63
N PRO A 257 9.49 1.30 0.38
CA PRO A 257 8.50 1.60 1.43
C PRO A 257 8.09 0.39 2.27
N THR A 258 7.99 -0.78 1.64
CA THR A 258 7.65 -2.06 2.27
C THR A 258 8.72 -2.59 3.22
N LEU A 259 9.97 -2.16 3.06
CA LEU A 259 11.08 -2.57 3.95
C LEU A 259 11.32 -1.58 5.09
N SER A 260 10.49 -0.54 5.24
CA SER A 260 10.72 0.53 6.23
C SER A 260 10.72 0.00 7.65
N VAL A 261 9.81 -0.92 7.99
CA VAL A 261 9.75 -1.58 9.30
C VAL A 261 10.99 -2.44 9.52
N LEU A 262 11.34 -3.32 8.58
CA LEU A 262 12.50 -4.21 8.70
C LEU A 262 13.80 -3.42 8.86
N LYS A 263 14.04 -2.43 8.00
CA LYS A 263 15.25 -1.59 8.04
C LYS A 263 15.29 -0.73 9.30
N GLY A 264 14.15 -0.23 9.76
CA GLY A 264 14.04 0.48 11.02
C GLY A 264 14.37 -0.40 12.22
N ALA A 265 14.00 -1.68 12.17
CA ALA A 265 14.25 -2.63 13.26
C ALA A 265 15.76 -2.89 13.38
N VAL A 266 16.45 -3.03 12.25
CA VAL A 266 17.92 -3.16 12.20
C VAL A 266 18.59 -1.91 12.79
N ILE A 267 18.11 -0.71 12.44
CA ILE A 267 18.64 0.54 13.02
C ILE A 267 18.41 0.57 14.53
N LEU A 268 17.20 0.25 14.99
CA LEU A 268 16.86 0.28 16.42
C LEU A 268 17.75 -0.66 17.23
N GLY A 269 17.99 -1.87 16.72
CA GLY A 269 18.87 -2.86 17.36
C GLY A 269 20.35 -2.52 17.29
N HIS A 270 20.77 -1.60 16.41
CA HIS A 270 22.15 -1.09 16.40
C HIS A 270 22.36 0.06 17.40
N LEU A 271 21.30 0.82 17.70
CA LEU A 271 21.34 1.93 18.65
C LEU A 271 21.27 1.48 20.12
N HIS A 272 20.95 0.21 20.38
CA HIS A 272 20.86 -0.42 21.70
C HIS A 272 21.91 -1.52 21.80
#